data_AF-A0A935WRQ1-F1
#
_entry.id   AF-A0A935WRQ1-F1
#
_cell.length_a   1.000
_cell.length_b   1.000
_cell.length_c   1.000
_cell.angle_alpha   90.00
_cell.angle_beta   90.00
_cell.angle_gamma   90.00
#
_symmetry.space_group_name_H-M   'P 1'
#
loop_
_entity.id
_entity.type
_entity.pdbx_description
1 polymer ?
#
loop_
_entity_poly.entity_id
_entity_poly.type
_entity_poly.pdbx_seq_one_letter_code
_entity_poly.pdbx_strand_id
1 'polypeptide(L)'
;MQTLLRAAMIAAAALSFAAPHAAAQGSPPELKQIKLTEQQVQSFIAAQNDLNAVTSKIKGDKPDPKLVIELEAAAKKHGFASLQDLDDVSANIGLVMSGFDPKTKEFSQPPEALKKEIAAVNADKSIPANEKKQILDELKVAQQFAKPVQFPENVELIKKYYDRIEGAMPKG
;
A
#
# COMPACT_ATOMS: atom_id res chain seq x y z
N MET A 1 29.70 -8.54 11.17
CA MET A 1 28.35 -9.14 11.14
C MET A 1 27.38 -8.03 10.76
N GLN A 2 27.05 -7.93 9.47
CA GLN A 2 26.01 -7.06 8.96
C GLN A 2 24.69 -7.83 9.02
N THR A 3 23.81 -7.45 9.93
CA THR A 3 22.43 -7.95 9.97
C THR A 3 21.49 -6.76 10.02
N LEU A 4 20.94 -6.46 8.84
CA LEU A 4 19.51 -6.25 8.61
C LEU A 4 18.85 -5.08 9.38
N LEU A 5 19.23 -3.86 9.03
CA LEU A 5 18.27 -2.76 8.94
C LEU A 5 17.38 -3.04 7.71
N ARG A 6 16.32 -3.82 7.91
CA ARG A 6 15.15 -3.75 7.02
C ARG A 6 14.51 -2.40 7.31
N ALA A 7 14.98 -1.37 6.61
CA ALA A 7 14.13 -0.24 6.28
C ALA A 7 12.90 -0.88 5.62
N ALA A 8 11.75 -0.83 6.30
CA ALA A 8 10.49 -0.98 5.61
C ALA A 8 10.42 0.22 4.67
N MET A 9 10.91 0.04 3.44
CA MET A 9 10.42 0.85 2.34
C MET A 9 8.91 0.65 2.37
N ILE A 10 8.19 1.67 2.84
CA ILE A 10 6.84 1.91 2.35
C ILE A 10 7.08 2.26 0.87
N ALA A 11 7.22 1.24 0.04
CA ALA A 11 7.04 1.36 -1.38
C ALA A 11 5.53 1.54 -1.59
N ALA A 12 5.05 2.75 -1.30
CA ALA A 12 3.91 3.29 -1.99
C ALA A 12 4.36 3.43 -3.44
N ALA A 13 4.24 2.36 -4.22
CA ALA A 13 4.31 2.41 -5.67
C ALA A 13 3.02 3.09 -6.17
N ALA A 14 2.88 4.38 -5.86
CA ALA A 14 2.05 5.28 -6.63
C ALA A 14 2.89 5.65 -7.86
N LEU A 15 2.60 5.05 -9.01
CA LEU A 15 3.13 5.48 -10.30
C LEU A 15 2.48 6.82 -10.67
N SER A 16 2.84 7.89 -9.95
CA SER A 16 2.43 9.25 -10.25
C SER A 16 3.23 9.76 -11.46
N PHE A 17 2.57 9.86 -12.60
CA PHE A 17 3.12 10.51 -13.79
C PHE A 17 3.41 12.00 -13.53
N ALA A 18 4.70 12.31 -13.46
CA ALA A 18 5.39 13.59 -13.72
C ALA A 18 4.69 14.92 -13.34
N ALA A 19 5.17 15.51 -12.24
CA ALA A 19 5.47 16.94 -12.16
C ALA A 19 6.80 17.13 -11.37
N PRO A 20 7.60 18.17 -11.66
CA PRO A 20 8.91 18.35 -11.04
C PRO A 20 8.76 18.55 -9.54
N HIS A 21 9.40 17.67 -8.77
CA HIS A 21 9.45 17.72 -7.32
C HIS A 21 10.26 18.94 -6.87
N ALA A 22 9.60 20.09 -6.73
CA ALA A 22 9.87 20.90 -5.56
C ALA A 22 9.39 20.07 -4.37
N ALA A 23 10.28 19.84 -3.40
CA ALA A 23 9.93 19.28 -2.10
C ALA A 23 8.94 20.23 -1.41
N ALA A 24 7.67 20.15 -1.78
CA ALA A 24 6.60 20.64 -0.95
C ALA A 24 6.54 19.69 0.24
N GLN A 25 6.90 20.20 1.41
CA GLN A 25 6.39 19.70 2.69
C GLN A 25 4.87 19.86 2.68
N GLY A 26 4.19 19.05 1.87
CA GLY A 26 2.75 18.91 1.83
C GLY A 26 2.37 17.61 2.51
N SER A 27 1.24 17.61 3.20
CA SER A 27 0.60 16.38 3.66
C SER A 27 0.59 15.35 2.51
N PRO A 28 0.86 14.06 2.77
CA PRO A 28 0.67 13.03 1.76
C PRO A 28 -0.73 13.18 1.16
N PRO A 29 -0.89 13.04 -0.18
CA PRO A 29 -2.20 13.11 -0.80
C PRO A 29 -3.12 12.11 -0.10
N GLU A 30 -4.27 12.60 0.36
CA GLU A 30 -5.23 11.77 1.06
C GLU A 30 -5.71 10.65 0.13
N LEU A 31 -5.58 9.41 0.58
CA LEU A 31 -6.13 8.27 -0.16
C LEU A 31 -7.65 8.43 -0.28
N LYS A 32 -8.13 8.58 -1.51
CA LYS A 32 -9.55 8.48 -1.83
C LYS A 32 -10.00 7.05 -1.56
N GLN A 33 -10.77 6.86 -0.49
CA GLN A 33 -11.36 5.56 -0.22
C GLN A 33 -12.57 5.32 -1.12
N ILE A 34 -12.72 4.11 -1.63
CA ILE A 34 -13.89 3.68 -2.43
C ILE A 34 -14.46 2.39 -1.87
N LYS A 35 -15.78 2.21 -2.00
CA LYS A 35 -16.41 0.93 -1.73
C LYS A 35 -16.00 -0.06 -2.83
N LEU A 36 -15.30 -1.12 -2.46
CA LEU A 36 -14.84 -2.14 -3.38
C LEU A 36 -15.99 -3.09 -3.73
N THR A 37 -16.03 -3.48 -5.00
CA THR A 37 -16.87 -4.57 -5.47
C THR A 37 -16.08 -5.87 -5.50
N GLU A 38 -16.77 -6.99 -5.40
CA GLU A 38 -16.15 -8.31 -5.54
C GLU A 38 -15.47 -8.49 -6.91
N GLN A 39 -16.07 -7.95 -7.96
CA GLN A 39 -15.47 -7.95 -9.30
C GLN A 39 -14.15 -7.18 -9.35
N GLN A 40 -14.07 -5.98 -8.77
CA GLN A 40 -12.82 -5.21 -8.73
C GLN A 40 -11.69 -5.96 -8.02
N VAL A 41 -11.98 -6.65 -6.91
CA VAL A 41 -10.99 -7.45 -6.19
C VAL A 41 -10.51 -8.63 -7.04
N GLN A 42 -11.43 -9.33 -7.71
CA GLN A 42 -11.06 -10.44 -8.60
C GLN A 42 -10.27 -9.97 -9.83
N SER A 43 -10.69 -8.86 -10.45
CA SER A 43 -9.98 -8.23 -11.57
C SER A 43 -8.57 -7.80 -11.17
N PHE A 44 -8.39 -7.23 -9.98
CA PHE A 44 -7.07 -6.90 -9.44
C PHE A 44 -6.18 -8.14 -9.36
N ILE A 45 -6.67 -9.21 -8.72
CA ILE A 45 -5.92 -10.48 -8.60
C ILE A 45 -5.53 -11.04 -9.98
N ALA A 46 -6.46 -11.02 -10.94
CA ALA A 46 -6.22 -11.54 -12.29
C ALA A 46 -5.22 -10.69 -13.09
N ALA A 47 -5.21 -9.38 -12.85
CA ALA A 47 -4.33 -8.44 -13.54
C ALA A 47 -2.86 -8.55 -13.14
N GLN A 48 -2.56 -9.05 -11.94
CA GLN A 48 -1.21 -9.00 -11.37
C GLN A 48 -0.15 -9.61 -12.30
N ASN A 49 -0.42 -10.74 -12.95
CA ASN A 49 0.57 -11.36 -13.84
C ASN A 49 0.91 -10.47 -15.05
N ASP A 50 -0.12 -9.89 -15.70
CA ASP A 50 0.08 -9.03 -16.86
C ASP A 50 0.72 -7.69 -16.46
N LEU A 51 0.27 -7.10 -15.36
CA LEU A 51 0.85 -5.87 -14.81
C LEU A 51 2.32 -6.08 -14.44
N ASN A 52 2.65 -7.16 -13.73
CA ASN A 52 4.01 -7.48 -13.31
C ASN A 52 4.94 -7.71 -14.51
N ALA A 53 4.45 -8.33 -15.58
CA ALA A 53 5.23 -8.54 -16.80
C ALA A 53 5.62 -7.23 -17.49
N VAL A 54 4.81 -6.18 -17.34
CA VAL A 54 5.11 -4.85 -17.88
C VAL A 54 5.96 -4.05 -16.89
N THR A 55 5.61 -4.03 -15.60
CA THR A 55 6.36 -3.26 -14.59
C THR A 55 7.79 -3.78 -14.41
N SER A 56 8.06 -5.07 -14.59
CA SER A 56 9.41 -5.63 -14.55
C SER A 56 10.35 -5.10 -15.66
N LYS A 57 9.79 -4.47 -16.70
CA LYS A 57 10.55 -3.85 -17.79
C LYS A 57 10.89 -2.37 -17.51
N ILE A 58 10.22 -1.75 -16.53
CA ILE A 58 10.44 -0.34 -16.17
C ILE A 58 11.86 -0.20 -15.59
N LYS A 59 12.63 0.74 -16.12
CA LYS A 59 13.99 1.06 -15.67
C LYS A 59 14.04 2.53 -15.27
N GLY A 60 14.58 2.79 -14.08
CA GLY A 60 14.65 4.15 -13.52
C GLY A 60 13.28 4.71 -13.13
N ASP A 61 13.26 5.99 -12.74
CA ASP A 61 12.10 6.60 -12.07
C ASP A 61 10.94 6.99 -13.01
N LYS A 62 11.16 6.94 -14.34
CA LYS A 62 10.15 7.31 -15.33
C LYS A 62 9.92 6.15 -16.30
N PRO A 63 8.70 5.57 -16.33
CA PRO A 63 8.39 4.54 -17.31
C PRO A 63 8.40 5.12 -18.73
N ASP A 64 8.95 4.36 -19.67
CA ASP A 64 8.85 4.64 -21.11
C ASP A 64 7.35 4.77 -21.48
N PRO A 65 6.92 5.82 -22.23
CA PRO A 65 5.54 5.98 -22.68
C PRO A 65 4.92 4.71 -23.29
N LYS A 66 5.72 3.85 -23.95
CA LYS A 66 5.25 2.56 -24.48
C LYS A 66 4.86 1.58 -23.38
N LEU A 67 5.63 1.52 -22.29
CA LEU A 67 5.30 0.69 -21.13
C LEU A 67 4.05 1.18 -20.41
N VAL A 68 3.78 2.48 -20.42
CA VAL A 68 2.52 3.05 -19.90
C VAL A 68 1.32 2.55 -20.71
N ILE A 69 1.45 2.55 -22.04
CA ILE A 69 0.41 2.03 -22.94
C ILE A 69 0.21 0.52 -22.73
N GLU A 70 1.29 -0.25 -22.53
CA GLU A 70 1.21 -1.68 -22.19
C GLU A 70 0.51 -1.90 -20.84
N LEU A 71 0.77 -1.07 -19.82
CA LEU A 71 0.10 -1.13 -18.52
C LEU A 71 -1.40 -0.82 -18.65
N GLU A 72 -1.76 0.24 -19.37
CA GLU A 72 -3.16 0.62 -19.62
C GLU A 72 -3.91 -0.50 -20.38
N ALA A 73 -3.25 -1.14 -21.36
CA ALA A 73 -3.81 -2.29 -22.07
C ALA A 73 -3.99 -3.51 -21.16
N ALA A 74 -3.02 -3.79 -20.28
CA ALA A 74 -3.13 -4.85 -19.29
C ALA A 74 -4.27 -4.58 -18.31
N ALA A 75 -4.41 -3.36 -17.78
CA ALA A 75 -5.52 -2.98 -16.92
C ALA A 75 -6.88 -3.18 -17.62
N LYS A 76 -7.02 -2.66 -18.85
CA LYS A 76 -8.26 -2.80 -19.65
C LYS A 76 -8.62 -4.24 -19.95
N LYS A 77 -7.63 -5.11 -20.20
CA LYS A 77 -7.84 -6.56 -20.41
C LYS A 77 -8.57 -7.22 -19.24
N HIS A 78 -8.41 -6.71 -18.02
CA HIS A 78 -9.05 -7.24 -16.80
C HIS A 78 -10.26 -6.43 -16.34
N GLY A 79 -10.76 -5.53 -17.19
CA GLY A 79 -12.02 -4.81 -16.96
C GLY A 79 -11.89 -3.48 -16.20
N PHE A 80 -10.67 -2.99 -15.98
CA PHE A 80 -10.47 -1.64 -15.46
C PHE A 80 -10.72 -0.59 -16.55
N ALA A 81 -11.36 0.52 -16.18
CA ALA A 81 -11.66 1.59 -17.13
C ALA A 81 -10.41 2.36 -17.59
N SER A 82 -9.43 2.49 -16.69
CA SER A 82 -8.17 3.21 -16.89
C SER A 82 -7.13 2.77 -15.85
N LEU A 83 -5.88 3.22 -16.00
CA LEU A 83 -4.88 3.08 -14.93
C LEU A 83 -5.30 3.78 -13.63
N GLN A 84 -6.01 4.91 -13.70
CA GLN A 84 -6.51 5.57 -12.49
C GLN A 84 -7.54 4.70 -11.74
N ASP A 85 -8.41 3.98 -12.46
CA ASP A 85 -9.37 3.05 -11.84
C ASP A 85 -8.66 1.86 -11.18
N LEU A 86 -7.64 1.30 -11.85
CA LEU A 86 -6.76 0.30 -11.26
C LEU A 86 -6.04 0.83 -10.02
N ASP A 87 -5.51 2.05 -10.06
CA ASP A 87 -4.78 2.67 -8.94
C ASP A 87 -5.71 2.91 -7.74
N ASP A 88 -6.92 3.45 -7.96
CA ASP A 88 -7.92 3.65 -6.92
C ASP A 88 -8.29 2.31 -6.24
N VAL A 89 -8.52 1.25 -7.03
CA VAL A 89 -8.81 -0.10 -6.51
C VAL A 89 -7.62 -0.68 -5.75
N SER A 90 -6.43 -0.62 -6.34
CA SER A 90 -5.19 -1.16 -5.76
C SER A 90 -4.86 -0.48 -4.42
N ALA A 91 -5.01 0.84 -4.34
CA ALA A 91 -4.73 1.58 -3.13
C ALA A 91 -5.74 1.27 -2.00
N ASN A 92 -7.01 1.03 -2.34
CA ASN A 92 -8.03 0.62 -1.37
C ASN A 92 -7.85 -0.83 -0.89
N ILE A 93 -7.45 -1.74 -1.78
CA ILE A 93 -7.04 -3.10 -1.41
C ILE A 93 -5.83 -3.03 -0.48
N GLY A 94 -4.81 -2.24 -0.83
CA GLY A 94 -3.60 -2.06 -0.02
C GLY A 94 -3.88 -1.49 1.36
N LEU A 95 -4.74 -0.46 1.46
CA LEU A 95 -5.17 0.11 2.74
C LEU A 95 -5.74 -0.98 3.66
N VAL A 96 -6.68 -1.78 3.15
CA VAL A 96 -7.33 -2.80 3.96
C VAL A 96 -6.38 -3.96 4.28
N MET A 97 -5.58 -4.41 3.30
CA MET A 97 -4.55 -5.44 3.50
C MET A 97 -3.54 -5.06 4.59
N SER A 98 -3.12 -3.79 4.65
CA SER A 98 -2.17 -3.31 5.66
C SER A 98 -2.73 -3.32 7.09
N GLY A 99 -4.06 -3.35 7.25
CA GLY A 99 -4.70 -3.46 8.55
C GLY A 99 -4.81 -4.90 9.07
N PHE A 100 -4.51 -5.92 8.26
CA PHE A 100 -4.53 -7.31 8.66
C PHE A 100 -3.21 -7.77 9.26
N ASP A 101 -3.27 -8.44 10.41
CA ASP A 101 -2.14 -9.25 10.89
C ASP A 101 -1.96 -10.47 9.96
N PRO A 102 -0.77 -10.67 9.36
CA PRO A 102 -0.57 -11.74 8.37
C PRO A 102 -0.62 -13.16 8.96
N LYS A 103 -0.53 -13.32 10.29
CA LYS A 103 -0.59 -14.63 10.96
C LYS A 103 -2.02 -14.95 11.41
N THR A 104 -2.67 -14.00 12.09
CA THR A 104 -4.00 -14.22 12.68
C THR A 104 -5.14 -13.85 11.74
N LYS A 105 -4.86 -13.05 10.70
CA LYS A 105 -5.85 -12.44 9.81
C LYS A 105 -6.90 -11.62 10.58
N GLU A 106 -6.51 -11.10 11.74
CA GLU A 106 -7.31 -10.14 12.48
C GLU A 106 -7.06 -8.74 11.93
N PHE A 107 -8.13 -8.00 11.69
CA PHE A 107 -8.06 -6.63 11.21
C PHE A 107 -7.99 -5.66 12.38
N SER A 108 -7.09 -4.68 12.31
CA SER A 108 -7.05 -3.52 13.19
C SER A 108 -7.19 -2.24 12.36
N GLN A 109 -7.99 -1.30 12.85
CA GLN A 109 -8.09 0.01 12.20
C GLN A 109 -6.73 0.72 12.22
N PRO A 110 -6.33 1.45 11.16
CA PRO A 110 -5.01 2.08 11.10
C PRO A 110 -4.68 2.98 12.31
N PRO A 111 -5.60 3.82 12.83
CA PRO A 111 -5.32 4.62 14.03
C PRO A 111 -5.10 3.78 15.29
N GLU A 112 -5.80 2.65 15.42
CA GLU A 112 -5.67 1.76 16.57
C GLU A 112 -4.37 0.96 16.52
N ALA A 113 -4.00 0.45 15.34
CA ALA A 113 -2.74 -0.24 15.10
C ALA A 113 -1.56 0.69 15.44
N LEU A 114 -1.60 1.93 14.94
CA LEU A 114 -0.56 2.90 15.19
C LEU A 114 -0.47 3.29 16.68
N LYS A 115 -1.60 3.43 17.37
CA LYS A 115 -1.61 3.66 18.82
C LYS A 115 -0.97 2.51 19.59
N LYS A 116 -1.24 1.26 19.21
CA LYS A 116 -0.61 0.06 19.79
C LYS A 116 0.90 0.04 19.53
N GLU A 117 1.32 0.39 18.33
CA GLU A 117 2.74 0.44 17.95
C GLU A 117 3.51 1.51 18.74
N ILE A 118 2.95 2.72 18.86
CA ILE A 118 3.51 3.78 19.72
C ILE A 118 3.66 3.29 21.17
N ALA A 119 2.66 2.60 21.71
CA ALA A 119 2.72 2.05 23.07
C ALA A 119 3.80 0.97 23.20
N ALA A 120 3.93 0.09 22.20
CA ALA A 120 4.95 -0.98 22.17
C ALA A 120 6.37 -0.38 22.13
N VAL A 121 6.63 0.58 21.24
CA VAL A 121 7.94 1.27 21.13
C VAL A 121 8.29 2.00 22.43
N ASN A 122 7.31 2.64 23.08
CA ASN A 122 7.54 3.27 24.38
C ASN A 122 7.95 2.24 25.45
N ALA A 123 7.26 1.11 25.52
CA ALA A 123 7.49 0.05 26.51
C ALA A 123 8.78 -0.77 26.25
N ASP A 124 9.25 -0.84 25.01
CA ASP A 124 10.41 -1.66 24.64
C ASP A 124 11.72 -1.03 25.14
N LYS A 125 12.31 -1.63 26.17
CA LYS A 125 13.56 -1.17 26.78
C LYS A 125 14.81 -1.55 25.99
N SER A 126 14.69 -2.40 24.97
CA SER A 126 15.82 -2.84 24.14
C SER A 126 16.19 -1.81 23.07
N ILE A 127 15.28 -0.92 22.70
CA ILE A 127 15.52 0.13 21.71
C ILE A 127 16.36 1.27 22.33
N PRO A 128 17.52 1.62 21.74
CA PRO A 128 18.32 2.77 22.17
C PRO A 128 17.51 4.07 22.20
N ALA A 129 17.80 4.97 23.15
CA ALA A 129 16.99 6.17 23.37
C ALA A 129 16.90 7.11 22.15
N ASN A 130 17.99 7.25 21.40
CA ASN A 130 18.04 8.05 20.17
C ASN A 130 17.17 7.44 19.07
N GLU A 131 17.28 6.13 18.86
CA GLU A 131 16.50 5.39 17.87
C GLU A 131 15.00 5.37 18.24
N LYS A 132 14.69 5.12 19.52
CA LYS A 132 13.32 5.19 20.05
C LYS A 132 12.69 6.54 19.78
N LYS A 133 13.42 7.64 20.00
CA LYS A 133 12.93 8.98 19.72
C LYS A 133 12.60 9.17 18.24
N GLN A 134 13.47 8.71 17.34
CA GLN A 134 13.24 8.80 15.89
C GLN A 134 11.97 8.03 15.49
N ILE A 135 11.86 6.77 15.92
CA ILE A 135 10.69 5.93 15.63
C ILE A 135 9.41 6.61 16.15
N LEU A 136 9.41 7.09 17.39
CA LEU A 136 8.24 7.76 17.97
C LEU A 136 7.86 9.06 17.24
N ASP A 137 8.84 9.81 16.75
CA ASP A 137 8.57 11.04 16.01
C ASP A 137 7.98 10.72 14.61
N GLU A 138 8.45 9.67 13.93
CA GLU A 138 7.83 9.16 12.69
C GLU A 138 6.40 8.65 12.91
N LEU A 139 6.17 7.86 13.95
CA LEU A 139 4.83 7.34 14.28
C LEU A 139 3.85 8.45 14.65
N LYS A 140 4.30 9.53 15.31
CA LYS A 140 3.45 10.70 15.59
C LYS A 140 3.06 11.44 14.32
N VAL A 141 3.98 11.58 13.37
CA VAL A 141 3.67 12.18 12.06
C VAL A 141 2.63 11.31 11.35
N ALA A 142 2.83 10.00 11.30
CA ALA A 142 1.85 9.07 10.73
C ALA A 142 0.48 9.17 11.42
N GLN A 143 0.43 9.43 12.73
CA GLN A 143 -0.80 9.53 13.51
C GLN A 143 -1.68 10.70 13.09
N GLN A 144 -1.09 11.79 12.57
CA GLN A 144 -1.84 12.93 12.05
C GLN A 144 -2.61 12.60 10.78
N PHE A 145 -2.16 11.59 10.03
CA PHE A 145 -2.73 11.19 8.75
C PHE A 145 -3.46 9.85 8.79
N ALA A 146 -3.33 9.09 9.88
CA ALA A 146 -4.01 7.82 10.07
C ALA A 146 -5.52 8.03 10.12
N LYS A 147 -6.22 7.63 9.05
CA LYS A 147 -7.67 7.64 8.98
C LYS A 147 -8.22 6.22 9.14
N PRO A 148 -9.38 6.04 9.78
CA PRO A 148 -10.09 4.77 9.75
C PRO A 148 -10.45 4.35 8.32
N VAL A 149 -10.64 3.05 8.12
CA VAL A 149 -11.30 2.54 6.91
C VAL A 149 -12.76 3.00 6.91
N GLN A 150 -13.16 3.69 5.85
CA GLN A 150 -14.49 4.29 5.66
C GLN A 150 -15.55 3.27 5.23
N PHE A 151 -15.13 2.17 4.60
CA PHE A 151 -15.99 1.10 4.10
C PHE A 151 -15.68 -0.22 4.82
N PRO A 152 -16.31 -0.50 5.97
CA PRO A 152 -16.08 -1.74 6.71
C PRO A 152 -16.34 -3.00 5.89
N GLU A 153 -17.24 -2.97 4.91
CA GLU A 153 -17.53 -4.10 4.03
C GLU A 153 -16.32 -4.48 3.15
N ASN A 154 -15.42 -3.53 2.88
CA ASN A 154 -14.16 -3.84 2.21
C ASN A 154 -13.30 -4.76 3.10
N VAL A 155 -13.34 -4.63 4.42
CA VAL A 155 -12.58 -5.50 5.34
C VAL A 155 -13.04 -6.95 5.20
N GLU A 156 -14.36 -7.19 5.20
CA GLU A 156 -14.91 -8.54 5.04
C GLU A 156 -14.60 -9.12 3.65
N LEU A 157 -14.75 -8.30 2.61
CA LEU A 157 -14.47 -8.71 1.24
C LEU A 157 -12.99 -9.06 1.06
N ILE A 158 -12.08 -8.22 1.55
CA ILE A 158 -10.64 -8.48 1.45
C ILE A 158 -10.24 -9.67 2.31
N LYS A 159 -10.83 -9.84 3.51
CA LYS A 159 -10.62 -11.05 4.31
C LYS A 159 -10.97 -12.33 3.55
N LYS A 160 -12.09 -12.33 2.83
CA LYS A 160 -12.54 -13.46 1.99
C LYS A 160 -11.51 -13.80 0.90
N TYR A 161 -10.82 -12.81 0.35
CA TYR A 161 -9.85 -12.98 -0.74
C TYR A 161 -8.37 -12.90 -0.30
N TYR A 162 -8.09 -12.78 0.99
CA TYR A 162 -6.77 -12.44 1.53
C TYR A 162 -5.64 -13.25 0.92
N ASP A 163 -5.71 -14.58 0.99
CA ASP A 163 -4.63 -15.47 0.52
C ASP A 163 -4.42 -15.38 -1.00
N ARG A 164 -5.48 -15.10 -1.76
CA ARG A 164 -5.40 -14.92 -3.21
C ARG A 164 -4.78 -13.57 -3.58
N ILE A 165 -5.11 -12.53 -2.82
CA ILE A 165 -4.53 -11.21 -2.97
C ILE A 165 -3.04 -11.26 -2.63
N GLU A 166 -2.70 -11.79 -1.45
CA GLU A 166 -1.31 -11.96 -1.00
C GLU A 166 -0.49 -12.76 -1.99
N GLY A 167 -1.02 -13.90 -2.45
CA GLY A 167 -0.35 -14.77 -3.43
C GLY A 167 -0.14 -14.13 -4.81
N ALA A 168 -0.92 -13.11 -5.16
CA ALA A 168 -0.83 -12.40 -6.44
C ALA A 168 0.04 -11.13 -6.38
N MET A 169 0.30 -10.58 -5.20
CA MET A 169 1.21 -9.44 -5.06
C MET A 169 2.66 -9.86 -5.33
N PRO A 170 3.50 -8.99 -5.94
CA PRO A 170 4.92 -9.24 -6.08
C PRO A 170 5.54 -9.55 -4.72
N LYS A 171 6.25 -10.68 -4.62
CA LYS A 171 7.09 -10.98 -3.46
C LYS A 171 8.34 -10.10 -3.60
N GLY A 172 8.47 -9.12 -2.71
CA GLY A 172 9.67 -8.28 -2.62
C GLY A 172 10.93 -9.07 -2.34
#